data_AF-A0A6N4TMD7-F1
#
_entry.id   AF-A0A6N4TMD7-F1
#
_cell.length_a   1.000
_cell.length_b   1.000
_cell.length_c   1.000
_cell.angle_alpha   90.00
_cell.angle_beta   90.00
_cell.angle_gamma   90.00
#
_symmetry.space_group_name_H-M   'P 1'
#
loop_
_entity.id
_entity.type
_entity.pdbx_description
1 polymer ?
#
loop_
_entity_poly.entity_id
_entity_poly.type
_entity_poly.pdbx_seq_one_letter_code
_entity_poly.pdbx_strand_id
1 'polypeptide(L)'
;MAKKEAKALEASAAALGAEPRAAKTWTKGELVSSTGMNALEQKAENALTTANDAKTKAEAACPKTQAATKTALGLVKQSALVPEAAGAQVTKEEFKALLDALKAAGIMASA
;
A
#
# COMPACT_ATOMS: atom_id res chain seq x y z
N MET A 1 10.71 15.29 0.07
CA MET A 1 9.27 15.03 -0.18
C MET A 1 8.88 13.62 0.28
N ALA A 2 9.66 12.58 -0.03
CA ALA A 2 9.41 11.18 0.39
C ALA A 2 9.07 10.94 1.88
N LYS A 3 9.73 11.63 2.82
CA LYS A 3 9.51 11.42 4.27
C LYS A 3 8.13 11.89 4.75
N LYS A 4 7.55 12.91 4.10
CA LYS A 4 6.22 13.44 4.42
C LYS A 4 5.13 12.52 3.89
N GLU A 5 5.35 11.93 2.71
CA GLU A 5 4.43 10.97 2.08
C GLU A 5 4.45 9.61 2.79
N ALA A 6 5.62 9.12 3.22
CA ALA A 6 5.73 7.92 4.03
C ALA A 6 5.00 8.06 5.38
N LYS A 7 5.16 9.20 6.06
CA LYS A 7 4.44 9.51 7.30
C LYS A 7 2.93 9.64 7.08
N ALA A 8 2.52 10.12 5.92
CA ALA A 8 1.12 10.20 5.53
C ALA A 8 0.50 8.84 5.23
N LEU A 9 1.30 7.89 4.71
CA LEU A 9 0.87 6.51 4.46
C LEU A 9 0.75 5.73 5.78
N GLU A 10 1.70 5.88 6.71
CA GLU A 10 1.59 5.30 8.06
C GLU A 10 0.38 5.85 8.82
N ALA A 11 0.11 7.16 8.72
CA ALA A 11 -1.08 7.76 9.33
C ALA A 11 -2.38 7.21 8.70
N SER A 12 -2.41 6.99 7.39
CA SER A 12 -3.55 6.36 6.72
C SER A 12 -3.72 4.88 7.10
N ALA A 13 -2.62 4.14 7.28
CA ALA A 13 -2.66 2.75 7.74
C ALA A 13 -3.13 2.65 9.20
N ALA A 14 -2.70 3.58 10.06
CA ALA A 14 -3.19 3.68 11.44
C ALA A 14 -4.69 4.05 11.50
N ALA A 15 -5.19 4.88 10.57
CA ALA A 15 -6.62 5.20 10.47
C ALA A 15 -7.47 4.00 10.03
N LEU A 16 -6.89 3.06 9.27
CA LEU A 16 -7.53 1.79 8.91
C LEU A 16 -7.44 0.73 10.04
N GLY A 17 -6.39 0.81 10.86
CA GLY A 17 -6.16 -0.08 12.02
C GLY A 17 -6.81 0.38 13.32
N ALA A 18 -7.28 1.65 13.40
CA ALA A 18 -8.15 2.08 14.46
C ALA A 18 -9.44 1.25 14.40
N GLU A 19 -9.63 0.42 15.42
CA GLU A 19 -10.70 -0.58 15.57
C GLU A 19 -12.04 -0.11 14.99
N PRO A 20 -12.81 -1.00 14.35
CA PRO A 20 -14.09 -0.61 13.80
C PRO A 20 -14.97 -0.13 14.96
N ARG A 21 -15.39 1.14 14.86
CA ARG A 21 -16.71 1.62 15.27
C ARG A 21 -17.24 0.94 16.54
N ALA A 22 -17.01 1.50 17.73
CA ALA A 22 -17.86 1.18 18.87
C ALA A 22 -19.31 1.51 18.49
N ALA A 23 -20.04 0.50 17.99
CA ALA A 23 -21.40 0.62 17.57
C ALA A 23 -22.22 0.95 18.81
N LYS A 24 -23.20 1.85 18.69
CA LYS A 24 -24.19 2.04 19.76
C LYS A 24 -24.82 0.67 19.99
N THR A 25 -24.54 0.06 21.13
CA THR A 25 -25.26 -1.09 21.62
C THR A 25 -26.55 -0.59 22.24
N TRP A 26 -27.68 -1.00 21.66
CA TRP A 26 -29.00 -0.74 22.21
C TRP A 26 -29.27 -1.73 23.33
N THR A 27 -29.70 -1.23 24.47
CA THR A 27 -30.11 -2.11 25.58
C THR A 27 -31.48 -2.71 25.28
N LYS A 28 -31.75 -3.92 25.79
CA LYS A 28 -33.03 -4.60 25.56
C LYS A 28 -34.16 -3.76 26.17
N GLY A 29 -35.09 -3.31 25.33
CA GLY A 29 -36.20 -2.42 25.72
C GLY A 29 -35.93 -0.92 25.49
N GLU A 30 -34.75 -0.54 25.01
CA GLU A 30 -34.44 0.84 24.60
C GLU A 30 -35.17 1.18 23.30
N LEU A 31 -35.92 2.28 23.29
CA LEU A 31 -36.61 2.76 22.09
C LEU A 31 -35.59 3.32 21.09
N VAL A 32 -35.53 2.75 19.89
CA VAL A 32 -34.68 3.25 18.81
C VAL A 32 -35.19 4.61 18.35
N SER A 33 -34.47 5.67 18.71
CA SER A 33 -34.82 7.04 18.32
C SER A 33 -34.19 7.42 16.98
N SER A 34 -34.85 8.33 16.26
CA SER A 34 -34.30 8.94 15.04
C SER A 34 -32.96 9.64 15.32
N THR A 35 -32.80 10.25 16.49
CA THR A 35 -31.52 10.83 16.92
C THR A 35 -30.40 9.78 17.00
N GLY A 36 -30.68 8.62 17.59
CA GLY A 36 -29.71 7.53 17.68
C GLY A 36 -29.37 6.91 16.32
N MET A 37 -30.38 6.78 15.45
CA MET A 37 -30.20 6.29 14.07
C MET A 37 -29.38 7.26 13.23
N ASN A 38 -29.72 8.55 13.23
CA ASN A 38 -29.01 9.60 12.49
C ASN A 38 -27.54 9.70 12.93
N ALA A 39 -27.26 9.51 14.22
CA ALA A 39 -25.88 9.50 14.73
C ALA A 39 -25.08 8.29 14.23
N LEU A 40 -25.71 7.13 14.07
CA LEU A 40 -25.08 5.94 13.50
C LEU A 40 -24.84 6.09 12.00
N GLU A 41 -25.81 6.63 11.26
CA GLU A 41 -25.68 6.91 9.83
C GLU A 41 -24.53 7.87 9.56
N GLN A 42 -24.45 9.00 10.28
CA GLN A 42 -23.35 9.94 10.16
C GLN A 42 -21.99 9.30 10.47
N LYS A 43 -21.90 8.46 11.51
CA LYS A 43 -20.66 7.73 11.82
C LYS A 43 -20.28 6.73 10.73
N ALA A 44 -21.27 6.04 10.14
CA ALA A 44 -21.05 5.11 9.06
C ALA A 44 -20.54 5.81 7.80
N GLU A 45 -21.16 6.93 7.45
CA GLU A 45 -20.80 7.77 6.31
C GLU A 45 -19.41 8.40 6.49
N ASN A 46 -19.12 9.01 7.63
CA ASN A 46 -17.79 9.57 7.92
C ASN A 46 -16.68 8.51 7.84
N ALA A 47 -16.94 7.31 8.36
CA ALA A 47 -15.98 6.21 8.29
C ALA A 47 -15.80 5.70 6.85
N LEU A 48 -16.87 5.64 6.05
CA LEU A 48 -16.80 5.28 4.63
C LEU A 48 -16.01 6.32 3.84
N THR A 49 -16.28 7.61 4.04
CA THR A 49 -15.54 8.72 3.43
C THR A 49 -14.06 8.65 3.78
N THR A 50 -13.73 8.47 5.07
CA THR A 50 -12.35 8.35 5.54
C THR A 50 -11.62 7.17 4.88
N ALA A 51 -12.28 6.01 4.75
CA ALA A 51 -11.70 4.84 4.11
C ALA A 51 -11.46 5.06 2.60
N ASN A 52 -12.41 5.72 1.91
CA ASN A 52 -12.27 6.04 0.49
C ASN A 52 -11.16 7.06 0.23
N ASP A 53 -11.01 8.06 1.09
CA ASP A 53 -9.92 9.04 1.01
C ASP A 53 -8.57 8.37 1.22
N ALA A 54 -8.47 7.47 2.21
CA ALA A 54 -7.26 6.69 2.47
C ALA A 54 -6.88 5.81 1.26
N LYS A 55 -7.86 5.13 0.65
CA LYS A 55 -7.66 4.34 -0.57
C LYS A 55 -7.17 5.22 -1.73
N THR A 56 -7.87 6.31 -2.00
CA THR A 56 -7.55 7.23 -3.10
C THR A 56 -6.14 7.79 -2.96
N LYS A 57 -5.76 8.15 -1.74
CA LYS A 57 -4.41 8.64 -1.43
C LYS A 57 -3.34 7.56 -1.58
N ALA A 58 -3.63 6.32 -1.18
CA ALA A 58 -2.71 5.21 -1.36
C ALA A 58 -2.51 4.88 -2.86
N GLU A 59 -3.58 4.91 -3.64
CA GLU A 59 -3.53 4.72 -5.10
C GLU A 59 -2.76 5.85 -5.80
N ALA A 60 -2.94 7.09 -5.35
CA ALA A 60 -2.16 8.23 -5.86
C ALA A 60 -0.68 8.17 -5.46
N ALA A 61 -0.36 7.59 -4.29
CA ALA A 61 1.02 7.47 -3.80
C ALA A 61 1.84 6.40 -4.54
N CYS A 62 1.20 5.43 -5.19
CA CYS A 62 1.85 4.45 -6.06
C CYS A 62 0.94 4.16 -7.27
N PRO A 63 0.89 5.08 -8.26
CA PRO A 63 0.09 4.88 -9.45
C PRO A 63 0.55 3.60 -10.16
N LYS A 64 -0.39 2.77 -10.60
CA LYS A 64 -0.09 1.53 -11.35
C LYS A 64 0.61 1.76 -12.70
N THR A 65 0.89 3.00 -13.04
CA THR A 65 1.58 3.42 -14.27
C THR A 65 2.98 3.97 -13.99
N GLN A 66 3.36 4.16 -12.72
CA GLN A 66 4.64 4.74 -12.34
C GLN A 66 5.69 3.64 -12.14
N ALA A 67 6.83 3.76 -12.82
CA ALA A 67 8.00 2.92 -12.56
C ALA A 67 8.67 3.32 -11.23
N ALA A 68 9.21 2.35 -10.50
CA ALA A 68 9.97 2.61 -9.28
C ALA A 68 11.20 3.50 -9.56
N THR A 69 11.49 4.43 -8.65
CA THR A 69 12.68 5.28 -8.72
C THR A 69 13.39 5.34 -7.38
N LYS A 70 14.58 5.94 -7.31
CA LYS A 70 15.32 6.11 -6.04
C LYS A 70 14.58 6.94 -4.99
N THR A 71 13.64 7.78 -5.41
CA THR A 71 12.99 8.78 -4.55
C THR A 71 11.47 8.62 -4.44
N ALA A 72 10.87 7.72 -5.22
CA ALA A 72 9.43 7.47 -5.25
C ALA A 72 9.12 5.98 -5.41
N LEU A 73 8.07 5.55 -4.71
CA LEU A 73 7.49 4.22 -4.86
C LEU A 73 6.91 4.08 -6.28
N GLY A 74 6.98 2.87 -6.82
CA GLY A 74 6.44 2.54 -8.13
C GLY A 74 6.50 1.05 -8.39
N LEU A 75 6.01 0.64 -9.55
CA LEU A 75 6.01 -0.75 -9.99
C LEU A 75 7.37 -1.16 -10.55
N VAL A 76 7.68 -2.44 -10.39
CA VAL A 76 8.76 -3.15 -11.09
C VAL A 76 8.16 -4.32 -11.85
N LYS A 77 8.85 -4.78 -12.90
CA LYS A 77 8.47 -6.00 -13.61
C LYS A 77 9.07 -7.20 -12.89
N GLN A 78 8.47 -8.38 -13.09
CA GLN A 78 9.13 -9.62 -12.70
C GLN A 78 10.41 -9.79 -13.53
N SER A 79 11.51 -10.16 -12.86
CA SER A 79 12.77 -10.42 -13.54
C SER A 79 12.70 -11.71 -14.36
N ALA A 80 13.50 -11.77 -15.43
CA ALA A 80 13.67 -12.98 -16.21
C ALA A 80 14.31 -14.08 -15.35
N LEU A 81 14.02 -15.33 -15.66
CA LEU A 81 14.66 -16.47 -15.01
C LEU A 81 16.17 -16.43 -15.30
N VAL A 82 16.97 -16.40 -14.23
CA VAL A 82 18.43 -16.54 -14.29
C VAL A 82 18.74 -17.96 -13.80
N PRO A 83 19.38 -18.81 -14.62
CA PRO A 83 19.76 -20.16 -14.21
C PRO A 83 20.62 -20.15 -12.94
N GLU A 84 20.49 -21.19 -12.13
CA GLU A 84 21.37 -21.39 -10.98
C GLU A 84 22.83 -21.57 -11.43
N ALA A 85 23.77 -21.14 -10.58
CA ALA A 85 25.18 -21.31 -10.86
C ALA A 85 25.52 -22.80 -10.94
N ALA A 86 26.21 -23.20 -12.00
CA ALA A 86 26.52 -24.61 -12.24
C ALA A 86 27.65 -25.15 -11.34
N GLY A 87 28.42 -24.27 -10.70
CA GLY A 87 29.59 -24.61 -9.89
C GLY A 87 29.55 -24.01 -8.49
N ALA A 88 30.52 -24.40 -7.66
CA ALA A 88 30.66 -23.89 -6.28
C ALA A 88 31.00 -22.38 -6.20
N GLN A 89 31.44 -21.78 -7.32
CA GLN A 89 31.76 -20.36 -7.44
C GLN A 89 30.99 -19.77 -8.62
N VAL A 90 30.46 -18.56 -8.43
CA VAL A 90 29.75 -17.83 -9.49
C VAL A 90 30.75 -17.18 -10.43
N THR A 91 30.59 -17.41 -11.72
CA THR A 91 31.40 -16.78 -12.77
C THR A 91 31.01 -15.31 -12.96
N LYS A 92 31.89 -14.53 -13.60
CA LYS A 92 31.61 -13.12 -13.90
C LYS A 92 30.41 -12.99 -14.82
N GLU A 93 30.26 -13.94 -15.75
CA GLU A 93 29.20 -14.03 -16.73
C GLU A 93 27.85 -14.31 -16.06
N GLU A 94 27.79 -15.27 -15.13
CA GLU A 94 26.58 -15.57 -14.35
C GLU A 94 26.16 -14.38 -13.48
N PHE A 95 27.12 -13.74 -12.80
CA PHE A 95 26.81 -12.56 -11.99
C PHE A 95 26.34 -11.38 -12.85
N LYS A 96 26.94 -11.19 -14.02
CA LYS A 96 26.51 -10.17 -14.97
C LYS A 96 25.10 -10.45 -15.51
N ALA A 97 24.77 -11.71 -15.82
CA ALA A 97 23.44 -12.09 -16.26
C ALA A 97 22.36 -11.76 -15.21
N LEU A 98 22.66 -11.99 -13.93
CA LEU A 98 21.79 -11.59 -12.82
C LEU A 98 21.59 -10.07 -12.78
N LEU A 99 22.68 -9.30 -12.85
CA LEU A 99 22.59 -7.84 -12.81
C LEU A 99 21.80 -7.28 -14.00
N ASP A 100 22.00 -7.83 -15.19
CA ASP A 100 21.31 -7.39 -16.39
C ASP A 100 19.81 -7.74 -16.32
N ALA A 101 19.45 -8.93 -15.80
CA ALA A 101 18.06 -9.32 -15.58
C ALA A 101 17.34 -8.42 -14.56
N LEU A 102 18.01 -8.01 -13.49
CA LEU A 102 17.43 -7.10 -12.48
C LEU A 102 17.29 -5.66 -12.98
N LYS A 103 18.24 -5.19 -13.79
CA LYS A 103 18.14 -3.87 -14.46
C LYS A 103 17.03 -3.84 -15.49
N ALA A 104 16.91 -4.89 -16.31
CA ALA A 104 15.84 -5.01 -17.30
C ALA A 104 14.45 -5.06 -16.65
N ALA A 105 14.34 -5.64 -15.45
CA ALA A 105 13.12 -5.66 -14.64
C ALA A 105 12.77 -4.30 -14.00
N GLY A 106 13.67 -3.31 -14.05
CA GLY A 106 13.52 -2.03 -13.38
C GLY A 106 13.71 -2.08 -11.86
N ILE A 107 14.28 -3.18 -11.34
CA ILE A 107 14.55 -3.36 -9.91
C ILE A 107 15.83 -2.62 -9.51
N MET A 108 16.82 -2.62 -10.40
CA MET A 108 18.06 -1.84 -10.26
C MET A 108 18.09 -0.73 -11.30
N ALA A 109 18.78 0.36 -10.96
CA ALA A 109 19.07 1.40 -11.95
C ALA A 109 19.91 0.80 -13.09
N SER A 110 19.39 0.91 -14.32
CA SER A 110 20.23 0.86 -15.52
C SER A 110 20.94 2.22 -15.62
N ALA A 111 22.22 2.19 -16.00
CA ALA A 111 23.13 3.35 -15.96
C ALA A 111 22.51 4.65 -16.48
#